data_AF-A0A1F7WGM3-F1
#
_entry.id   AF-A0A1F7WGM3-F1
#
_cell.length_a   1.000
_cell.length_b   1.000
_cell.length_c   1.000
_cell.angle_alpha   90.00
_cell.angle_beta   90.00
_cell.angle_gamma   90.00
#
_symmetry.space_group_name_H-M   'P 1'
#
loop_
_entity.id
_entity.type
_entity.pdbx_description
1 polymer ?
#
loop_
_entity_poly.entity_id
_entity_poly.type
_entity_poly.pdbx_seq_one_letter_code
_entity_poly.pdbx_strand_id
1 'polypeptide(L)' 'MAHLRFEYLERNNTYKITNRKKEYLGYLKYYKSWKCWIFVPMYDCIFSADCMQEIIDYTKELTKVK' A
#
# COMPACT_ATOMS: atom_id res chain seq x y z
N MET A 1 -11.04 -12.65 -2.12
CA MET A 1 -9.72 -13.27 -2.37
C MET A 1 -8.71 -12.13 -2.46
N ALA A 2 -7.67 -12.06 -1.62
CA ALA A 2 -6.74 -10.92 -1.67
C ALA A 2 -5.97 -10.86 -3.00
N HIS A 3 -5.96 -9.70 -3.65
CA HIS A 3 -5.28 -9.44 -4.92
C HIS A 3 -3.88 -8.87 -4.71
N LEU A 4 -3.73 -8.05 -3.67
CA LEU A 4 -2.51 -7.32 -3.35
C LEU A 4 -1.71 -7.99 -2.22
N ARG A 5 -0.40 -7.76 -2.23
CA ARG A 5 0.52 -8.13 -1.16
C ARG A 5 1.28 -6.89 -0.72
N PHE A 6 1.36 -6.70 0.60
CA PHE A 6 2.05 -5.58 1.24
C PHE A 6 3.28 -6.10 1.98
N GLU A 7 4.47 -5.65 1.56
CA GLU A 7 5.75 -6.06 2.11
C GLU A 7 6.43 -4.87 2.79
N TYR A 8 6.73 -4.98 4.09
CA TYR A 8 7.37 -3.90 4.83
C TYR A 8 8.85 -3.75 4.44
N LEU A 9 9.25 -2.53 4.09
CA LEU A 9 10.62 -2.14 3.81
C LEU A 9 11.14 -1.23 4.92
N GLU A 10 11.94 -1.80 5.83
CA GLU A 10 12.43 -1.15 7.05
C GLU A 10 13.13 0.18 6.80
N ARG A 11 13.91 0.28 5.72
CA ARG A 11 14.78 1.43 5.43
C ARG A 11 14.03 2.76 5.33
N ASN A 12 12.75 2.74 4.94
CA ASN A 12 11.98 3.95 4.64
C ASN A 12 10.60 4.00 5.30
N ASN A 13 10.29 3.09 6.24
CA ASN A 13 8.95 2.92 6.82
C ASN A 13 7.86 2.91 5.73
N THR A 14 8.08 2.05 4.74
CA THR A 14 7.31 2.01 3.49
C THR A 14 6.85 0.57 3.26
N TYR A 15 5.63 0.36 2.80
CA TYR A 15 5.16 -0.95 2.37
C TYR A 15 5.15 -1.01 0.86
N LYS A 16 5.90 -1.95 0.28
CA LYS A 16 5.86 -2.25 -1.14
C LYS A 16 4.58 -3.01 -1.47
N ILE A 17 3.87 -2.58 -2.50
CA ILE A 17 2.67 -3.26 -2.99
C ILE A 17 3.03 -4.07 -4.23
N THR A 18 2.65 -5.35 -4.24
CA THR A 18 2.81 -6.23 -5.39
C THR A 18 1.54 -7.03 -5.67
N ASN A 19 1.38 -7.53 -6.89
CA ASN A 19 0.36 -8.54 -7.19
C ASN A 19 0.86 -9.95 -6.84
N ARG A 20 0.04 -10.97 -7.12
CA ARG A 20 0.37 -12.38 -6.91
C ARG A 20 1.60 -12.86 -7.70
N LYS A 21 1.90 -12.24 -8.84
CA LYS A 21 3.09 -12.51 -9.66
C LYS A 21 4.34 -11.75 -9.18
N LYS A 22 4.26 -11.04 -8.05
CA LYS A 22 5.32 -10.19 -7.48
C LYS A 22 5.67 -8.99 -8.38
N GLU A 23 4.80 -8.61 -9.31
CA GLU A 23 4.96 -7.38 -10.09
C GLU A 23 4.73 -6.19 -9.17
N TYR A 24 5.60 -5.19 -9.26
CA TYR A 24 5.53 -3.99 -8.43
C TYR A 24 4.42 -3.07 -8.92
N LEU A 25 3.57 -2.61 -7.99
CA LEU A 25 2.41 -1.80 -8.30
C LEU A 25 2.46 -0.40 -7.67
N GLY A 26 3.42 -0.17 -6.76
CA GLY A 26 3.51 1.06 -5.99
C GLY A 26 3.85 0.78 -4.52
N TYR A 27 3.62 1.76 -3.67
CA TYR A 27 3.95 1.66 -2.25
C TYR A 27 3.02 2.48 -1.36
N LEU A 28 2.93 2.10 -0.08
CA LEU A 28 2.40 2.92 0.99
C LEU A 28 3.54 3.55 1.77
N LYS A 29 3.45 4.83 2.07
CA LYS A 29 4.42 5.53 2.91
C LYS A 29 3.72 6.39 3.94
N TYR A 30 4.18 6.35 5.19
CA TYR A 30 3.67 7.27 6.19
C TYR A 30 4.21 8.68 5.95
N TYR A 31 3.32 9.60 5.61
CA TYR A 31 3.66 10.98 5.37
C TYR A 31 3.54 11.77 6.68
N LYS A 32 4.70 12.05 7.30
CA LYS A 32 4.79 12.64 8.64
C LYS A 32 4.01 13.94 8.79
N SER A 33 4.03 14.81 7.77
CA SER A 33 3.37 16.12 7.81
C SER A 33 1.85 16.01 7.90
N TRP A 34 1.25 15.04 7.21
CA TRP A 34 -0.21 14.82 7.24
C TRP A 34 -0.63 13.76 8.28
N LYS A 35 0.35 13.14 8.94
CA LYS A 35 0.16 12.08 9.93
C LYS A 35 -0.70 10.91 9.41
N CYS A 36 -0.61 10.61 8.12
CA CYS A 36 -1.39 9.57 7.46
C CYS A 36 -0.50 8.67 6.57
N TRP A 37 -1.02 7.48 6.26
CA TRP A 37 -0.45 6.61 5.23
C TRP A 37 -0.94 7.06 3.86
N ILE A 38 -0.01 7.26 2.93
CA ILE A 38 -0.30 7.67 1.56
C ILE A 38 0.04 6.52 0.63
N PHE A 39 -0.90 6.20 -0.26
CA PHE A 39 -0.67 5.30 -1.38
C PHE A 39 -0.10 6.05 -2.57
N VAL A 40 1.02 5.56 -3.09
CA VAL A 40 1.67 6.07 -4.30
C VAL A 40 1.73 4.93 -5.33
N PRO A 41 0.91 4.98 -6.39
CA PRO A 41 0.95 3.95 -7.44
C PRO A 41 2.22 4.06 -8.28
N MET A 42 2.63 2.94 -8.89
CA MET A 42 3.58 2.95 -9.99
C MET A 42 2.95 3.67 -11.20
N TYR A 43 3.79 4.29 -12.03
CA TYR A 43 3.34 4.92 -13.28
C TYR A 43 2.55 3.92 -14.15
N ASP A 44 1.46 4.39 -14.75
CA ASP A 44 0.50 3.60 -15.55
C ASP A 44 -0.17 2.41 -14.85
N CYS A 45 -0.07 2.31 -13.52
CA CYS A 45 -0.74 1.25 -12.79
C CYS A 45 -2.22 1.61 -12.58
N ILE A 46 -3.10 0.74 -13.07
CA ILE A 46 -4.57 0.89 -12.94
C ILE A 46 -5.07 -0.13 -11.94
N PHE A 47 -5.91 0.33 -11.01
CA PHE A 47 -6.49 -0.50 -9.95
C PHE A 47 -7.99 -0.63 -10.15
N SER A 48 -8.51 -1.85 -9.97
CA SER A 48 -9.95 -2.05 -9.82
C SER A 48 -10.42 -1.49 -8.47
N ALA A 49 -11.74 -1.33 -8.33
CA ALA A 49 -12.36 -0.92 -7.07
C ALA A 49 -11.96 -1.85 -5.89
N ASP A 50 -11.93 -3.16 -6.13
CA ASP A 50 -11.54 -4.14 -5.10
C ASP A 50 -10.10 -3.96 -4.64
N CYS A 51 -9.16 -3.73 -5.56
CA CYS A 51 -7.77 -3.45 -5.21
C CYS A 51 -7.63 -2.15 -4.42
N MET A 52 -8.40 -1.11 -4.79
CA MET A 52 -8.43 0.15 -4.04
C MET A 52 -9.00 -0.05 -2.62
N GLN A 53 -10.02 -0.89 -2.48
CA GLN A 53 -10.60 -1.24 -1.19
C GLN A 53 -9.58 -1.99 -0.31
N GLU A 54 -8.84 -2.95 -0.86
CA GLU A 54 -7.75 -3.65 -0.14
C GLU A 54 -6.68 -2.67 0.37
N ILE A 55 -6.30 -1.66 -0.42
CA ILE A 55 -5.36 -0.62 -0.02
C ILE A 55 -5.93 0.20 1.15
N ILE A 56 -7.20 0.63 1.05
CA ILE A 56 -7.88 1.38 2.10
C ILE A 56 -7.91 0.57 3.40
N ASP A 57 -8.30 -0.70 3.34
CA ASP A 57 -8.42 -1.54 4.52
C ASP A 57 -7.06 -1.75 5.18
N TYR A 58 -6.00 -2.03 4.40
CA TYR A 58 -4.66 -2.16 4.94
C TYR A 58 -4.16 -0.86 5.58
N THR A 59 -4.38 0.30 4.97
CA THR A 59 -3.99 1.59 5.58
C THR A 59 -4.71 1.86 6.90
N LYS A 60 -5.98 1.45 7.04
CA LYS A 60 -6.72 1.54 8.31
C LYS A 60 -6.12 0.62 9.37
N GLU A 61 -5.75 -0.60 9.02
CA GLU A 61 -5.07 -1.53 9.94
C GLU A 61 -3.76 -0.94 10.47
N LEU A 62 -2.93 -0.36 9.59
CA LEU A 62 -1.68 0.29 10.00
C LEU A 62 -1.88 1.45 10.99
N THR A 63 -3.05 2.10 11.00
CA THR A 63 -3.35 3.16 11.97
C THR A 63 -3.77 2.63 13.34
N LYS A 64 -4.25 1.38 13.43
CA LYS A 64 -4.63 0.74 14.70
C LYS A 64 -3.43 0.22 15.48
N VAL A 65 -2.31 -0.05 14.81
CA VAL A 65 -1.08 -0.61 15.40
C VAL A 65 -0.16 0.51 15.96
N LYS A 66 -0.72 1.67 16.29
CA LYS A 66 0.03 2.78 16.91
C LYS A 66 0.01 2.72 18.43
#